data_AF-A0A960RKE1-F1
#
_entry.id   AF-A0A960RKE1-F1
#
_cell.length_a   1.000
_cell.length_b   1.000
_cell.length_c   1.000
_cell.angle_alpha   90.00
_cell.angle_beta   90.00
_cell.angle_gamma   90.00
#
_symmetry.space_group_name_H-M   'P 1'
#
loop_
_entity.id
_entity.type
_entity.pdbx_description
1 polymer ?
#
loop_
_entity_poly.entity_id
_entity_poly.type
_entity_poly.pdbx_seq_one_letter_code
_entity_poly.pdbx_strand_id
1 'polypeptide(L)'
;KVQVVWQEALAPRTWDIAVLQNGTFWSILMLIALTVQFLFLVLRPQWRQAWWRVGITFAVLMVFLGDAVWEGFPGAASRVLLPMQLAFNALVPMSRRWWPVLVLGNLTLLSAPAALQPPPGNGYELKGADNLVRSAESGRLRITFSPEWHETERYRDRYWRWSRGPAEITITNSQAFPLEAELDFIVSSLQERELTLVGPQDEELWRGQIRDAVTRVNLPLIRLEPGKTVLKFQTADDLDATTHDPRRLSFCLKDCVIRLRPGPIDGVAITGPVSVIGPPDAPRIAVKFGDGWFNTERTALQYWRWTQGPAELVVVNRNDAAVSGALHFAIHAISKRNVVLANADGQVLWGAEVSSKHSEIARVTGLRFEPGETRFFLRSDMPASGADNDTRLLDMIVKDLVLEAGP
;
A
#
# COMPACT_ATOMS: atom_id res chain seq x y z
N LYS A 1 -25.62 -33.25 4.43
CA LYS A 1 -25.39 -31.90 5.00
C LYS A 1 -24.92 -31.94 6.48
N VAL A 2 -24.04 -32.89 6.84
CA VAL A 2 -23.53 -33.03 8.23
C VAL A 2 -21.98 -33.10 8.26
N GLN A 3 -21.31 -32.96 7.11
CA GLN A 3 -19.85 -33.04 7.01
C GLN A 3 -19.11 -31.70 7.03
N VAL A 4 -19.80 -30.56 7.06
CA VAL A 4 -19.15 -29.22 7.03
C VAL A 4 -18.91 -28.64 8.43
N VAL A 5 -19.60 -29.13 9.46
CA VAL A 5 -19.52 -28.57 10.82
C VAL A 5 -18.33 -29.11 11.63
N TRP A 6 -17.72 -30.21 11.21
CA TRP A 6 -16.63 -30.86 11.95
C TRP A 6 -15.22 -30.36 11.60
N GLN A 7 -15.05 -29.51 10.57
CA GLN A 7 -13.75 -28.92 10.24
C GLN A 7 -13.45 -27.59 10.96
N GLU A 8 -14.46 -26.89 11.49
CA GLU A 8 -14.25 -25.68 12.29
C GLU A 8 -14.02 -25.97 13.78
N ALA A 9 -14.37 -27.17 14.26
CA ALA A 9 -14.24 -27.57 15.68
C ALA A 9 -12.85 -28.13 16.07
N LEU A 10 -11.93 -28.29 15.10
CA LEU A 10 -10.59 -28.85 15.32
C LEU A 10 -9.44 -27.88 15.01
N ALA A 11 -9.71 -26.59 14.76
CA ALA A 11 -8.67 -25.58 14.86
C ALA A 11 -8.35 -25.42 16.35
N PRO A 12 -7.16 -25.84 16.83
CA PRO A 12 -6.88 -25.77 18.24
C PRO A 12 -6.86 -24.29 18.66
N ARG A 13 -7.59 -23.98 19.74
CA ARG A 13 -7.40 -22.78 20.57
C ARG A 13 -5.90 -22.67 20.90
N THR A 14 -5.16 -21.97 20.07
CA THR A 14 -3.68 -21.94 20.08
C THR A 14 -3.11 -20.60 20.52
N TRP A 15 -3.97 -19.62 20.82
CA TRP A 15 -3.54 -18.26 21.11
C TRP A 15 -2.95 -18.09 22.52
N ASP A 16 -3.26 -18.97 23.48
CA ASP A 16 -2.76 -18.84 24.87
C ASP A 16 -1.44 -19.56 25.18
N ILE A 17 -0.84 -20.32 24.24
CA ILE A 17 0.40 -21.08 24.51
C ILE A 17 1.54 -20.77 23.52
N ALA A 18 1.29 -20.00 22.46
CA ALA A 18 2.28 -19.73 21.42
C ALA A 18 3.08 -18.43 21.63
N VAL A 19 2.62 -17.50 22.47
CA VAL A 19 3.27 -16.21 22.75
C VAL A 19 4.62 -16.40 23.48
N LEU A 20 4.83 -17.54 24.15
CA LEU A 20 6.02 -17.79 24.97
C LEU A 20 7.02 -18.81 24.42
N GLN A 21 6.76 -19.51 23.30
CA GLN A 21 7.56 -20.70 22.95
C GLN A 21 8.66 -20.51 21.87
N ASN A 22 8.66 -19.46 21.05
CA ASN A 22 9.73 -19.25 20.05
C ASN A 22 10.75 -18.17 20.46
N GLY A 23 10.32 -16.98 20.88
CA GLY A 23 11.24 -15.90 21.27
C GLY A 23 12.11 -16.28 22.47
N THR A 24 11.49 -16.83 23.52
CA THR A 24 12.16 -17.26 24.75
C THR A 24 13.21 -18.34 24.49
N PHE A 25 12.90 -19.32 23.64
CA PHE A 25 13.82 -20.42 23.31
C PHE A 25 15.10 -19.89 22.62
N TRP A 26 14.94 -19.02 21.62
CA TRP A 26 16.06 -18.41 20.93
C TRP A 26 16.88 -17.47 21.81
N SER A 27 16.22 -16.71 22.70
CA SER A 27 16.89 -15.88 23.71
C SER A 27 17.72 -16.73 24.68
N ILE A 28 17.19 -17.89 25.11
CA ILE A 28 17.94 -18.83 25.95
C ILE A 28 19.17 -19.38 25.20
N LEU A 29 19.02 -19.79 23.95
CA LEU A 29 20.15 -20.26 23.13
C LEU A 29 21.22 -19.18 22.95
N MET A 30 20.80 -17.93 22.73
CA MET A 30 21.71 -16.78 22.66
C MET A 30 22.44 -16.56 23.99
N LEU A 31 21.73 -16.58 25.12
CA LEU A 31 22.33 -16.42 26.45
C LEU A 31 23.34 -17.53 26.76
N ILE A 32 23.02 -18.78 26.41
CA ILE A 32 23.94 -19.92 26.57
C ILE A 32 25.22 -19.68 25.74
N ALA A 33 25.08 -19.30 24.47
CA ALA A 33 26.22 -19.07 23.60
C ALA A 33 27.11 -17.93 24.10
N LEU A 34 26.53 -16.78 24.44
CA LEU A 34 27.26 -15.62 24.95
C LEU A 34 27.96 -15.94 26.27
N THR A 35 27.30 -16.69 27.16
CA THR A 35 27.88 -17.12 28.44
C THR A 35 29.08 -18.04 28.23
N VAL A 36 28.97 -19.02 27.32
CA VAL A 36 30.08 -19.93 27.00
C VAL A 36 31.26 -19.19 26.38
N GLN A 37 31.02 -18.25 25.48
CA GLN A 37 32.06 -17.41 24.89
C GLN A 37 32.76 -16.53 25.93
N PHE A 38 31.97 -15.88 26.78
CA PHE A 38 32.47 -15.04 27.88
C PHE A 38 33.35 -15.85 28.83
N LEU A 39 32.85 -16.99 29.32
CA LEU A 39 33.58 -17.87 30.22
C LEU A 39 34.87 -18.40 29.57
N PHE A 40 34.83 -18.78 28.29
CA PHE A 40 36.02 -19.27 27.59
C PHE A 40 37.13 -18.20 27.54
N LEU A 41 36.78 -16.94 27.24
CA LEU A 41 37.74 -15.84 27.13
C LEU A 41 38.32 -15.43 28.50
N VAL A 42 37.48 -15.39 29.53
CA VAL A 42 37.87 -15.00 30.90
C VAL A 42 38.71 -16.10 31.58
N LEU A 43 38.29 -17.36 31.48
CA LEU A 43 38.97 -18.48 32.13
C LEU A 43 40.26 -18.91 31.42
N ARG A 44 40.52 -18.42 30.20
CA ARG A 44 41.72 -18.75 29.43
C ARG A 44 42.46 -17.51 28.92
N PRO A 45 43.18 -16.78 29.79
CA PRO A 45 43.91 -15.57 29.40
C PRO A 45 45.02 -15.87 28.39
N GLN A 46 45.00 -15.19 27.24
CA GLN A 46 45.99 -15.35 26.17
C GLN A 46 46.51 -13.99 25.68
N TRP A 47 47.11 -13.23 26.59
CA TRP A 47 47.61 -11.86 26.39
C TRP A 47 48.42 -11.64 25.09
N ARG A 48 49.19 -12.65 24.66
CA ARG A 48 50.03 -12.56 23.46
C ARG A 48 49.21 -12.59 22.16
N GLN A 49 48.03 -13.21 22.16
CA GLN A 49 47.21 -13.40 20.95
C GLN A 49 46.35 -12.17 20.64
N ALA A 50 46.35 -11.74 19.39
CA ALA A 50 45.58 -10.57 18.94
C ALA A 50 44.07 -10.81 19.06
N TRP A 51 43.60 -12.01 18.67
CA TRP A 51 42.18 -12.37 18.75
C TRP A 51 41.65 -12.40 20.19
N TRP A 52 42.47 -12.82 21.17
CA TRP A 52 42.06 -12.80 22.58
C TRP A 52 41.85 -11.38 23.09
N ARG A 53 42.71 -10.43 22.68
CA ARG A 53 42.56 -9.01 23.05
C ARG A 53 41.27 -8.42 22.48
N VAL A 54 40.93 -8.73 21.24
CA VAL A 54 39.65 -8.31 20.65
C VAL A 54 38.49 -8.95 21.42
N GLY A 55 38.52 -10.27 21.63
CA GLY A 55 37.45 -10.98 22.32
C GLY A 55 37.20 -10.47 23.73
N ILE A 56 38.25 -10.27 24.53
CA ILE A 56 38.11 -9.84 25.92
C ILE A 56 37.59 -8.40 26.03
N THR A 57 37.92 -7.50 25.08
CA THR A 57 37.35 -6.15 25.05
C THR A 57 35.83 -6.18 24.84
N PHE A 58 35.33 -7.04 23.95
CA PHE A 58 33.89 -7.19 23.74
C PHE A 58 33.20 -7.96 24.88
N ALA A 59 33.91 -8.87 25.56
CA ALA A 59 33.43 -9.51 26.79
C ALA A 59 33.25 -8.49 27.93
N VAL A 60 34.16 -7.52 28.05
CA VAL A 60 34.00 -6.39 28.98
C VAL A 60 32.84 -5.50 28.55
N LEU A 61 32.72 -5.17 27.25
CA LEU A 61 31.60 -4.39 26.72
C LEU A 61 30.25 -5.02 27.06
N MET A 62 30.13 -6.36 26.96
CA MET A 62 28.92 -7.11 27.30
C MET A 62 28.40 -6.80 28.71
N VAL A 63 29.30 -6.61 29.69
CA VAL A 63 28.95 -6.30 31.08
C VAL A 63 28.37 -4.89 31.23
N PHE A 64 28.68 -3.98 30.31
CA PHE A 64 28.22 -2.58 30.32
C PHE A 64 27.07 -2.30 29.34
N LEU A 65 26.51 -3.32 28.68
CA LEU A 65 25.35 -3.14 27.81
C LEU A 65 24.09 -2.85 28.65
N GLY A 66 23.45 -1.72 28.40
CA GLY A 66 22.19 -1.35 29.06
C GLY A 66 20.98 -2.13 28.53
N ASP A 67 19.86 -2.04 29.26
CA ASP A 67 18.63 -2.82 29.01
C ASP A 67 18.12 -2.69 27.56
N ALA A 68 18.21 -1.50 26.97
CA ALA A 68 17.81 -1.23 25.58
C ALA A 68 18.55 -2.08 24.51
N VAL A 69 19.73 -2.64 24.83
CA VAL A 69 20.49 -3.51 23.92
C VAL A 69 20.10 -4.98 24.08
N TRP A 70 19.62 -5.34 25.27
CA TRP A 70 19.10 -6.66 25.60
C TRP A 70 17.64 -6.83 25.19
N GLU A 71 16.88 -5.74 25.13
CA GLU A 71 15.50 -5.71 24.67
C GLU A 71 15.38 -5.93 23.14
N GLY A 72 14.35 -6.69 22.75
CA GLY A 72 14.01 -6.99 21.35
C GLY A 72 14.42 -8.39 20.87
N PHE A 73 13.66 -8.92 19.91
CA PHE A 73 13.95 -10.20 19.26
C PHE A 73 14.37 -10.02 17.80
N PRO A 74 15.53 -10.56 17.37
CA PRO A 74 16.64 -11.09 18.17
C PRO A 74 17.50 -9.95 18.71
N GLY A 75 17.86 -10.05 20.00
CA GLY A 75 18.48 -8.95 20.76
C GLY A 75 19.67 -8.31 20.05
N ALA A 76 19.70 -6.98 20.04
CA ALA A 76 20.78 -6.19 19.44
C ALA A 76 22.16 -6.59 19.99
N ALA A 77 22.21 -7.08 21.24
CA ALA A 77 23.38 -7.68 21.87
C ALA A 77 24.11 -8.71 20.98
N SER A 78 23.39 -9.60 20.29
CA SER A 78 24.00 -10.62 19.41
C SER A 78 24.81 -10.02 18.25
N ARG A 79 24.39 -8.85 17.76
CA ARG A 79 25.06 -8.11 16.68
C ARG A 79 26.25 -7.31 17.20
N VAL A 80 26.06 -6.64 18.35
CA VAL A 80 27.12 -5.85 19.01
C VAL A 80 28.29 -6.75 19.44
N LEU A 81 28.01 -7.99 19.83
CA LEU A 81 28.99 -8.96 20.31
C LEU A 81 29.53 -9.90 19.22
N LEU A 82 29.22 -9.66 17.93
CA LEU A 82 29.78 -10.44 16.82
C LEU A 82 31.31 -10.54 16.85
N PRO A 83 32.07 -9.47 17.20
CA PRO A 83 33.52 -9.58 17.30
C PRO A 83 33.99 -10.56 18.39
N MET A 84 33.21 -10.72 19.48
CA MET A 84 33.46 -11.72 20.52
C MET A 84 33.25 -13.14 19.98
N GLN A 85 32.17 -13.37 19.22
CA GLN A 85 31.90 -14.64 18.55
C GLN A 85 33.03 -15.03 17.60
N LEU A 86 33.52 -14.07 16.81
CA LEU A 86 34.62 -14.28 15.87
C LEU A 86 35.93 -14.63 16.59
N ALA A 87 36.26 -13.88 17.65
CA ALA A 87 37.43 -14.13 18.48
C ALA A 87 37.36 -15.50 19.15
N PHE A 88 36.21 -15.88 19.70
CA PHE A 88 35.99 -17.21 20.28
C PHE A 88 36.29 -18.31 19.25
N ASN A 89 35.70 -18.24 18.05
CA ASN A 89 35.90 -19.24 16.99
C ASN A 89 37.34 -19.32 16.51
N ALA A 90 38.09 -18.21 16.52
CA ALA A 90 39.51 -18.20 16.16
C ALA A 90 40.42 -18.85 17.24
N LEU A 91 40.00 -18.86 18.51
CA LEU A 91 40.81 -19.28 19.66
C LEU A 91 40.50 -20.70 20.16
N VAL A 92 39.32 -21.24 19.85
CA VAL A 92 38.92 -22.58 20.28
C VAL A 92 39.75 -23.65 19.55
N PRO A 93 40.44 -24.56 20.27
CA PRO A 93 41.21 -25.63 19.64
C PRO A 93 40.30 -26.65 18.93
N MET A 94 40.67 -27.09 17.71
CA MET A 94 39.87 -28.03 16.91
C MET A 94 39.92 -29.51 17.37
N SER A 95 40.22 -29.81 18.64
CA SER A 95 40.26 -31.20 19.11
C SER A 95 38.90 -31.70 19.60
N ARG A 96 38.67 -33.01 19.53
CA ARG A 96 37.38 -33.66 19.91
C ARG A 96 36.86 -33.28 21.30
N ARG A 97 37.75 -32.94 22.24
CA ARG A 97 37.38 -32.52 23.61
C ARG A 97 36.71 -31.13 23.66
N TRP A 98 36.90 -30.28 22.65
CA TRP A 98 36.37 -28.92 22.61
C TRP A 98 35.10 -28.78 21.76
N TRP A 99 34.65 -29.86 21.11
CA TRP A 99 33.42 -29.89 20.34
C TRP A 99 32.19 -29.38 21.13
N PRO A 100 31.96 -29.79 22.39
CA PRO A 100 30.83 -29.27 23.16
C PRO A 100 30.90 -27.75 23.35
N VAL A 101 32.09 -27.21 23.63
CA VAL A 101 32.32 -25.77 23.81
C VAL A 101 32.06 -25.03 22.50
N LEU A 102 32.57 -25.56 21.38
CA LEU A 102 32.36 -24.99 20.06
C LEU A 102 30.88 -24.97 19.67
N VAL A 103 30.15 -26.06 19.90
CA VAL A 103 28.71 -26.15 19.60
C VAL A 103 27.91 -25.18 20.46
N LEU A 104 28.11 -25.20 21.78
CA LEU A 104 27.38 -24.32 22.70
C LEU A 104 27.68 -22.85 22.43
N GLY A 105 28.94 -22.51 22.17
CA GLY A 105 29.37 -21.15 21.85
C GLY A 105 28.88 -20.65 20.48
N ASN A 106 28.37 -21.51 19.60
CA ASN A 106 27.85 -21.12 18.28
C ASN A 106 26.33 -21.32 18.13
N LEU A 107 25.58 -21.53 19.23
CA LEU A 107 24.13 -21.71 19.15
C LEU A 107 23.40 -20.50 18.55
N THR A 108 24.01 -19.31 18.59
CA THR A 108 23.56 -18.09 17.90
C THR A 108 23.51 -18.23 16.37
N LEU A 109 24.26 -19.15 15.77
CA LEU A 109 24.15 -19.44 14.33
C LEU A 109 22.83 -20.11 13.97
N LEU A 110 22.21 -20.85 14.89
CA LEU A 110 20.91 -21.47 14.68
C LEU A 110 19.77 -20.42 14.65
N SER A 111 19.96 -19.28 15.30
CA SER A 111 19.03 -18.15 15.27
C SER A 111 19.32 -17.13 14.16
N ALA A 112 20.40 -17.31 13.38
CA ALA A 112 20.79 -16.40 12.31
C ALA A 112 19.69 -16.15 11.25
N PRO A 113 18.89 -17.16 10.81
CA PRO A 113 17.80 -16.91 9.88
C PRO A 113 16.73 -15.96 10.43
N ALA A 114 16.46 -15.99 11.74
CA ALA A 114 15.54 -15.07 12.40
C ALA A 114 16.17 -13.67 12.58
N ALA A 115 17.49 -13.60 12.78
CA ALA A 115 18.24 -12.34 12.94
C ALA A 115 18.50 -11.57 11.66
N LEU A 116 18.48 -12.27 10.52
CA LEU A 116 18.57 -11.69 9.18
C LEU A 116 17.20 -11.29 8.63
N GLN A 117 16.11 -11.58 9.33
CA GLN A 117 14.81 -11.06 8.92
C GLN A 117 14.85 -9.53 9.03
N PRO A 118 14.43 -8.79 7.99
CA PRO A 118 14.41 -7.34 8.03
C PRO A 118 13.61 -6.87 9.25
N PRO A 119 13.92 -5.69 9.82
CA PRO A 119 13.12 -5.12 10.89
C PRO A 119 11.65 -5.11 10.46
N PRO A 120 10.70 -5.21 11.42
CA PRO A 120 9.30 -5.10 11.08
C PRO A 120 9.14 -3.81 10.26
N GLY A 121 8.66 -3.95 9.01
CA GLY A 121 8.41 -2.79 8.17
C GLY A 121 7.41 -1.85 8.86
N ASN A 122 7.04 -0.76 8.22
CA ASN A 122 6.14 0.24 8.82
C ASN A 122 4.71 -0.28 9.18
N GLY A 123 4.43 -1.57 9.01
CA GLY A 123 3.13 -2.20 9.28
C GLY A 123 2.23 -2.29 8.05
N TYR A 124 2.77 -2.06 6.85
CA TYR A 124 2.02 -2.09 5.60
C TYR A 124 2.88 -2.55 4.40
N GLU A 125 2.21 -3.01 3.35
CA GLU A 125 2.77 -3.38 2.06
C GLU A 125 2.20 -2.46 0.96
N LEU A 126 3.07 -1.98 0.05
CA LEU A 126 2.68 -1.21 -1.13
C LEU A 126 2.87 -2.08 -2.38
N LYS A 127 1.82 -2.25 -3.17
CA LYS A 127 1.83 -2.95 -4.46
C LYS A 127 1.46 -1.99 -5.58
N GLY A 128 2.20 -2.01 -6.67
CA GLY A 128 1.97 -1.14 -7.84
C GLY A 128 3.22 -1.08 -8.70
N ALA A 129 3.12 -0.42 -9.86
CA ALA A 129 4.29 -0.16 -10.69
C ALA A 129 5.31 0.72 -9.93
N ASP A 130 6.61 0.47 -10.12
CA ASP A 130 7.67 1.13 -9.36
C ASP A 130 7.64 2.66 -9.46
N ASN A 131 7.24 3.19 -10.61
CA ASN A 131 7.06 4.62 -10.87
C ASN A 131 5.86 5.26 -10.14
N LEU A 132 4.91 4.46 -9.63
CA LEU A 132 3.82 4.94 -8.78
C LEU A 132 4.23 4.96 -7.31
N VAL A 133 5.01 3.95 -6.90
CA VAL A 133 5.51 3.82 -5.53
C VAL A 133 6.62 4.84 -5.24
N ARG A 134 7.48 5.13 -6.23
CA ARG A 134 8.61 6.06 -6.12
C ARG A 134 8.47 7.19 -7.15
N SER A 135 8.51 8.44 -6.71
CA SER A 135 8.62 9.62 -7.56
C SER A 135 10.08 9.85 -7.98
N ALA A 136 10.27 10.39 -9.18
CA ALA A 136 11.58 10.76 -9.73
C ALA A 136 12.25 11.91 -8.95
N GLU A 137 11.46 12.81 -8.33
CA GLU A 137 11.99 14.05 -7.77
C GLU A 137 12.36 13.97 -6.28
N SER A 138 11.96 12.93 -5.51
CA SER A 138 12.54 12.51 -4.20
C SER A 138 11.58 11.83 -3.21
N GLY A 139 10.30 11.59 -3.55
CA GLY A 139 9.32 11.03 -2.60
C GLY A 139 8.90 9.59 -2.88
N ARG A 140 8.84 8.74 -1.86
CA ARG A 140 8.08 7.48 -1.91
C ARG A 140 6.69 7.73 -1.32
N LEU A 141 5.65 7.11 -1.90
CA LEU A 141 4.34 7.07 -1.24
C LEU A 141 4.54 6.53 0.19
N ARG A 142 4.04 7.29 1.17
CA ARG A 142 4.30 7.03 2.58
C ARG A 142 2.99 6.98 3.35
N ILE A 143 2.85 5.96 4.19
CA ILE A 143 1.81 5.92 5.21
C ILE A 143 2.43 6.29 6.55
N THR A 144 1.80 7.22 7.24
CA THR A 144 2.13 7.63 8.60
C THR A 144 0.94 7.35 9.50
N PHE A 145 1.20 6.70 10.63
CA PHE A 145 0.22 6.43 11.67
C PHE A 145 0.23 7.57 12.69
N SER A 146 -0.94 8.04 13.13
CA SER A 146 -1.04 9.03 14.19
C SER A 146 -0.48 8.51 15.54
N PRO A 147 -0.22 9.39 16.53
CA PRO A 147 0.28 8.98 17.85
C PRO A 147 -0.63 8.03 18.64
N GLU A 148 -1.91 7.90 18.24
CA GLU A 148 -2.87 6.97 18.84
C GLU A 148 -2.60 5.51 18.48
N TRP A 149 -1.73 5.28 17.49
CA TRP A 149 -1.25 3.95 17.17
C TRP A 149 -0.03 3.61 18.02
N HIS A 150 -0.04 2.41 18.58
CA HIS A 150 1.14 1.79 19.14
C HIS A 150 2.14 1.39 18.04
N GLU A 151 3.33 1.00 18.46
CA GLU A 151 4.40 0.54 17.56
C GLU A 151 3.98 -0.70 16.75
N THR A 152 4.67 -0.94 15.62
CA THR A 152 4.39 -2.13 14.80
C THR A 152 4.89 -3.37 15.52
N GLU A 153 3.98 -4.31 15.72
CA GLU A 153 4.27 -5.65 16.18
C GLU A 153 4.31 -6.62 14.98
N ARG A 154 5.08 -7.69 15.11
CA ARG A 154 5.23 -8.71 14.08
C ARG A 154 5.37 -10.09 14.69
N TYR A 155 4.75 -11.06 14.03
CA TYR A 155 5.04 -12.47 14.22
C TYR A 155 5.08 -13.17 12.87
N ARG A 156 6.22 -13.81 12.56
CA ARG A 156 6.51 -14.38 11.24
C ARG A 156 6.35 -13.34 10.12
N ASP A 157 5.44 -13.60 9.19
CA ASP A 157 5.09 -12.83 8.01
C ASP A 157 3.91 -11.87 8.24
N ARG A 158 3.36 -11.82 9.46
CA ARG A 158 2.17 -11.04 9.81
C ARG A 158 2.56 -9.83 10.62
N TYR A 159 1.94 -8.69 10.30
CA TYR A 159 2.23 -7.40 10.93
C TYR A 159 0.95 -6.82 11.50
N TRP A 160 1.05 -6.17 12.67
CA TRP A 160 -0.09 -5.47 13.22
C TRP A 160 0.29 -4.25 14.05
N ARG A 161 -0.69 -3.36 14.24
CA ARG A 161 -0.62 -2.21 15.14
C ARG A 161 -1.90 -2.13 15.95
N TRP A 162 -1.75 -1.91 17.24
CA TRP A 162 -2.88 -1.61 18.12
C TRP A 162 -3.15 -0.11 18.15
N SER A 163 -4.42 0.26 18.22
CA SER A 163 -4.86 1.61 18.49
C SER A 163 -5.20 1.78 19.97
N ARG A 164 -4.97 2.97 20.52
CA ARG A 164 -5.42 3.39 21.86
C ARG A 164 -6.90 3.74 21.93
N GLY A 165 -7.51 4.11 20.80
CA GLY A 165 -8.87 4.65 20.71
C GLY A 165 -9.22 4.96 19.25
N PRO A 166 -9.96 6.03 18.95
CA PRO A 166 -10.02 6.59 17.61
C PRO A 166 -8.62 6.94 17.10
N ALA A 167 -8.32 6.65 15.83
CA ALA A 167 -6.99 6.86 15.29
C ALA A 167 -7.00 7.21 13.80
N GLU A 168 -5.89 7.73 13.30
CA GLU A 168 -5.81 8.23 11.92
C GLU A 168 -4.62 7.62 11.20
N ILE A 169 -4.79 7.42 9.89
CA ILE A 169 -3.74 7.03 8.97
C ILE A 169 -3.64 8.12 7.91
N THR A 170 -2.45 8.68 7.74
CA THR A 170 -2.16 9.65 6.69
C THR A 170 -1.38 8.98 5.56
N ILE A 171 -1.97 8.94 4.37
CA ILE A 171 -1.31 8.51 3.14
C ILE A 171 -0.78 9.76 2.43
N THR A 172 0.52 9.81 2.17
CA THR A 172 1.16 10.92 1.44
C THR A 172 1.49 10.46 0.03
N ASN A 173 0.72 10.97 -0.93
CA ASN A 173 1.02 10.86 -2.35
C ASN A 173 2.07 11.94 -2.72
N SER A 174 3.31 11.50 -2.96
CA SER A 174 4.41 12.39 -3.37
C SER A 174 4.45 12.65 -4.88
N GLN A 175 3.48 12.14 -5.64
CA GLN A 175 3.39 12.36 -7.07
C GLN A 175 2.69 13.71 -7.37
N ALA A 176 2.99 14.29 -8.52
CA ALA A 176 2.33 15.51 -9.01
C ALA A 176 0.91 15.26 -9.58
N PHE A 177 0.47 14.00 -9.60
CA PHE A 177 -0.80 13.55 -10.18
C PHE A 177 -1.57 12.65 -9.21
N PRO A 178 -2.90 12.53 -9.36
CA PRO A 178 -3.72 11.67 -8.52
C PRO A 178 -3.40 10.19 -8.72
N LEU A 179 -3.39 9.45 -7.62
CA LEU A 179 -3.37 7.99 -7.62
C LEU A 179 -4.72 7.45 -7.19
N GLU A 180 -4.98 6.19 -7.54
CA GLU A 180 -6.11 5.42 -7.04
C GLU A 180 -5.57 4.24 -6.24
N ALA A 181 -6.08 4.08 -5.03
CA ALA A 181 -5.60 3.11 -4.05
C ALA A 181 -6.72 2.18 -3.59
N GLU A 182 -6.49 0.89 -3.70
CA GLU A 182 -7.32 -0.14 -3.07
C GLU A 182 -6.64 -0.59 -1.78
N LEU A 183 -7.36 -0.56 -0.66
CA LEU A 183 -6.85 -0.94 0.64
C LEU A 183 -7.50 -2.25 1.10
N ASP A 184 -6.65 -3.21 1.44
CA ASP A 184 -7.02 -4.53 1.93
C ASP A 184 -6.29 -4.77 3.26
N PHE A 185 -7.04 -4.97 4.33
CA PHE A 185 -6.47 -5.18 5.66
C PHE A 185 -7.42 -5.99 6.55
N ILE A 186 -6.93 -6.38 7.71
CA ILE A 186 -7.70 -7.05 8.75
C ILE A 186 -7.85 -6.11 9.94
N VAL A 187 -9.04 -6.06 10.51
CA VAL A 187 -9.32 -5.43 11.81
C VAL A 187 -9.83 -6.47 12.80
N SER A 188 -9.46 -6.30 14.08
CA SER A 188 -9.96 -7.12 15.19
C SER A 188 -9.89 -6.32 16.49
N SER A 189 -10.66 -6.68 17.51
CA SER A 189 -10.65 -6.05 18.83
C SER A 189 -10.71 -7.10 19.93
N LEU A 190 -10.30 -6.78 21.16
CA LEU A 190 -10.42 -7.72 22.28
C LEU A 190 -11.87 -7.85 22.79
N GLN A 191 -12.67 -6.82 22.57
CA GLN A 191 -14.08 -6.74 22.94
C GLN A 191 -14.91 -6.35 21.73
N GLU A 192 -16.16 -6.80 21.68
CA GLU A 192 -17.09 -6.41 20.62
C GLU A 192 -17.29 -4.89 20.60
N ARG A 193 -17.11 -4.28 19.43
CA ARG A 193 -17.28 -2.84 19.23
C ARG A 193 -17.57 -2.51 17.78
N GLU A 194 -18.22 -1.37 17.58
CA GLU A 194 -18.38 -0.81 16.25
C GLU A 194 -17.12 -0.04 15.84
N LEU A 195 -16.69 -0.24 14.60
CA LEU A 195 -15.63 0.53 13.96
C LEU A 195 -16.19 1.15 12.66
N THR A 196 -16.01 2.45 12.52
CA THR A 196 -16.34 3.20 11.31
C THR A 196 -15.07 3.77 10.70
N LEU A 197 -14.87 3.55 9.41
CA LEU A 197 -13.80 4.15 8.64
C LEU A 197 -14.36 5.29 7.82
N VAL A 198 -13.75 6.46 8.00
CA VAL A 198 -14.16 7.71 7.37
C VAL A 198 -13.06 8.20 6.44
N GLY A 199 -13.44 8.58 5.23
CA GLY A 199 -12.57 9.06 4.18
C GLY A 199 -12.20 10.55 4.33
N PRO A 200 -11.42 11.07 3.37
CA PRO A 200 -10.92 12.44 3.41
C PRO A 200 -12.00 13.53 3.25
N GLN A 201 -13.19 13.20 2.75
CA GLN A 201 -14.33 14.10 2.58
C GLN A 201 -15.40 13.87 3.66
N ASP A 202 -15.01 13.26 4.79
CA ASP A 202 -15.89 12.83 5.87
C ASP A 202 -17.01 11.85 5.42
N GLU A 203 -16.77 11.15 4.31
CA GLU A 203 -17.62 10.08 3.81
C GLU A 203 -17.37 8.76 4.55
N GLU A 204 -18.43 8.00 4.83
CA GLU A 204 -18.27 6.66 5.39
C GLU A 204 -17.79 5.69 4.31
N LEU A 205 -16.56 5.18 4.47
CA LEU A 205 -15.98 4.20 3.57
C LEU A 205 -16.35 2.76 3.96
N TRP A 206 -16.52 2.52 5.26
CA TRP A 206 -16.88 1.21 5.80
C TRP A 206 -17.37 1.35 7.25
N ARG A 207 -18.33 0.51 7.65
CA ARG A 207 -18.78 0.36 9.04
C ARG A 207 -19.02 -1.11 9.34
N GLY A 208 -18.63 -1.55 10.54
CA GLY A 208 -18.91 -2.92 10.97
C GLY A 208 -18.60 -3.18 12.44
N GLN A 209 -19.20 -4.26 12.95
CA GLN A 209 -18.90 -4.79 14.28
C GLN A 209 -17.62 -5.65 14.22
N ILE A 210 -16.67 -5.36 15.09
CA ILE A 210 -15.41 -6.08 15.23
C ILE A 210 -15.34 -6.71 16.63
N ARG A 211 -14.68 -7.86 16.73
CA ARG A 211 -14.51 -8.64 17.97
C ARG A 211 -13.17 -9.36 17.93
N ASP A 212 -12.95 -10.29 18.85
CA ASP A 212 -11.76 -11.15 18.89
C ASP A 212 -11.84 -12.25 17.81
N ALA A 213 -11.97 -11.79 16.57
CA ALA A 213 -12.04 -12.58 15.35
C ALA A 213 -11.46 -11.75 14.21
N VAL A 214 -11.12 -12.42 13.11
CA VAL A 214 -10.60 -11.78 11.91
C VAL A 214 -11.75 -11.15 11.12
N THR A 215 -11.80 -9.82 11.06
CA THR A 215 -12.68 -9.09 10.14
C THR A 215 -11.82 -8.53 9.02
N ARG A 216 -11.94 -9.08 7.81
CA ARG A 216 -11.23 -8.55 6.63
C ARG A 216 -12.03 -7.42 6.00
N VAL A 217 -11.36 -6.30 5.76
CA VAL A 217 -11.94 -5.09 5.16
C VAL A 217 -11.25 -4.85 3.83
N ASN A 218 -12.05 -4.71 2.79
CA ASN A 218 -11.62 -4.25 1.48
C ASN A 218 -12.33 -2.93 1.23
N LEU A 219 -11.57 -1.84 1.21
CA LEU A 219 -12.16 -0.55 0.92
C LEU A 219 -12.38 -0.40 -0.59
N PRO A 220 -13.44 0.31 -1.00
CA PRO A 220 -13.56 0.75 -2.38
C PRO A 220 -12.36 1.61 -2.75
N LEU A 221 -12.21 1.84 -4.05
CA LEU A 221 -11.07 2.58 -4.56
C LEU A 221 -11.05 4.02 -4.02
N ILE A 222 -9.96 4.39 -3.37
CA ILE A 222 -9.76 5.72 -2.79
C ILE A 222 -8.86 6.53 -3.70
N ARG A 223 -9.30 7.73 -4.08
CA ARG A 223 -8.47 8.69 -4.81
C ARG A 223 -7.52 9.40 -3.85
N LEU A 224 -6.23 9.31 -4.15
CA LEU A 224 -5.15 10.00 -3.45
C LEU A 224 -4.69 11.18 -4.30
N GLU A 225 -5.21 12.37 -4.02
CA GLU A 225 -4.70 13.61 -4.64
C GLU A 225 -3.23 13.83 -4.25
N PRO A 226 -2.44 14.59 -5.04
CA PRO A 226 -1.11 15.03 -4.63
C PRO A 226 -1.12 15.63 -3.22
N GLY A 227 -0.20 15.18 -2.36
CA GLY A 227 -0.13 15.61 -0.97
C GLY A 227 -0.67 14.56 0.01
N LYS A 228 -1.43 15.00 1.02
CA LYS A 228 -1.86 14.16 2.15
C LYS A 228 -3.34 13.81 2.05
N THR A 229 -3.64 12.53 2.22
CA THR A 229 -4.99 11.99 2.40
C THR A 229 -5.08 11.37 3.78
N VAL A 230 -6.09 11.74 4.57
CA VAL A 230 -6.28 11.22 5.93
C VAL A 230 -7.48 10.27 5.93
N LEU A 231 -7.28 9.08 6.50
CA LEU A 231 -8.33 8.11 6.80
C LEU A 231 -8.50 8.04 8.33
N LYS A 232 -9.73 8.21 8.80
CA LYS A 232 -10.05 8.22 10.22
C LYS A 232 -10.73 6.91 10.61
N PHE A 233 -10.27 6.31 11.69
CA PHE A 233 -10.84 5.13 12.32
C PHE A 233 -11.58 5.59 13.58
N GLN A 234 -12.90 5.52 13.55
CA GLN A 234 -13.77 5.97 14.64
C GLN A 234 -14.36 4.77 15.36
N THR A 235 -14.30 4.81 16.69
CA THR A 235 -14.86 3.79 17.57
C THR A 235 -15.13 4.44 18.94
N ALA A 236 -15.88 3.77 19.80
CA ALA A 236 -16.11 4.26 21.15
C ALA A 236 -14.80 4.34 21.96
N ASP A 237 -14.65 5.41 22.74
CA ASP A 237 -13.44 5.70 23.52
C ASP A 237 -13.60 5.27 24.99
N ASP A 238 -14.12 4.07 25.22
CA ASP A 238 -14.61 3.59 26.51
C ASP A 238 -13.77 2.48 27.15
N LEU A 239 -12.48 2.38 26.80
CA LEU A 239 -11.62 1.31 27.31
C LEU A 239 -10.74 1.70 28.50
N ASP A 240 -10.74 0.84 29.50
CA ASP A 240 -9.71 0.77 30.53
C ASP A 240 -8.60 -0.22 30.15
N ALA A 241 -7.39 0.00 30.66
CA ALA A 241 -6.28 -0.94 30.48
C ALA A 241 -6.62 -2.30 31.10
N THR A 242 -6.28 -3.38 30.40
CA THR A 242 -6.53 -4.74 30.91
C THR A 242 -5.53 -5.10 32.01
N THR A 243 -5.87 -6.08 32.85
CA THR A 243 -4.98 -6.55 33.94
C THR A 243 -3.69 -7.23 33.44
N HIS A 244 -3.64 -7.69 32.20
CA HIS A 244 -2.50 -8.46 31.65
C HIS A 244 -1.64 -7.66 30.67
N ASP A 245 -2.18 -6.60 30.08
CA ASP A 245 -1.45 -5.65 29.25
C ASP A 245 -1.81 -4.23 29.71
N PRO A 246 -0.85 -3.44 30.24
CA PRO A 246 -1.11 -2.10 30.74
C PRO A 246 -1.48 -1.11 29.63
N ARG A 247 -1.34 -1.50 28.36
CA ARG A 247 -1.69 -0.67 27.22
C ARG A 247 -3.20 -0.61 27.06
N ARG A 248 -3.68 0.57 26.67
CA ARG A 248 -5.04 0.74 26.17
C ARG A 248 -5.10 0.20 24.74
N LEU A 249 -5.87 -0.88 24.53
CA LEU A 249 -5.94 -1.63 23.27
C LEU A 249 -7.37 -1.64 22.73
N SER A 250 -7.70 -0.68 21.86
CA SER A 250 -9.04 -0.53 21.26
C SER A 250 -9.29 -1.54 20.16
N PHE A 251 -8.57 -1.41 19.06
CA PHE A 251 -8.63 -2.33 17.94
C PHE A 251 -7.24 -2.47 17.33
N CYS A 252 -7.09 -3.50 16.52
CA CYS A 252 -5.85 -3.91 15.90
C CYS A 252 -6.02 -3.86 14.38
N LEU A 253 -5.12 -3.18 13.69
CA LEU A 253 -4.99 -3.23 12.23
C LEU A 253 -3.88 -4.21 11.87
N LYS A 254 -4.18 -5.16 10.98
CA LYS A 254 -3.26 -6.22 10.57
C LYS A 254 -3.14 -6.30 9.05
N ASP A 255 -1.95 -6.64 8.59
CA ASP A 255 -1.63 -6.97 7.20
C ASP A 255 -2.18 -5.97 6.17
N CYS A 256 -1.92 -4.68 6.39
CA CYS A 256 -2.41 -3.62 5.52
C CYS A 256 -1.67 -3.63 4.17
N VAL A 257 -2.40 -3.91 3.09
CA VAL A 257 -1.91 -3.91 1.71
C VAL A 257 -2.59 -2.79 0.95
N ILE A 258 -1.79 -1.94 0.29
CA ILE A 258 -2.28 -0.90 -0.60
C ILE A 258 -1.88 -1.22 -2.03
N ARG A 259 -2.86 -1.40 -2.91
CA ARG A 259 -2.65 -1.59 -4.35
C ARG A 259 -2.88 -0.26 -5.06
N LEU A 260 -1.86 0.23 -5.78
CA LEU A 260 -1.85 1.53 -6.44
C LEU A 260 -2.01 1.39 -7.95
N ARG A 261 -2.81 2.29 -8.53
CA ARG A 261 -2.93 2.52 -9.96
C ARG A 261 -2.97 4.02 -10.26
N PRO A 262 -2.61 4.46 -11.49
CA PRO A 262 -2.76 5.85 -11.89
C PRO A 262 -4.24 6.25 -11.80
N GLY A 263 -4.54 7.39 -11.16
CA GLY A 263 -5.89 7.93 -11.14
C GLY A 263 -6.19 8.75 -12.41
N PRO A 264 -7.47 8.96 -12.76
CA PRO A 264 -7.85 9.82 -13.88
C PRO A 264 -7.39 11.27 -13.68
N ILE A 265 -6.65 11.78 -14.67
CA ILE A 265 -6.22 13.18 -14.74
C ILE A 265 -7.30 13.93 -15.51
N ASP A 266 -7.93 14.90 -14.86
CA ASP A 266 -9.02 15.69 -15.45
C ASP A 266 -10.19 14.87 -16.03
N GLY A 267 -10.49 13.73 -15.40
CA GLY A 267 -11.55 12.82 -15.85
C GLY A 267 -11.16 11.86 -16.97
N VAL A 268 -9.87 11.82 -17.35
CA VAL A 268 -9.34 10.87 -18.34
C VAL A 268 -8.38 9.89 -17.70
N ALA A 269 -8.64 8.59 -17.89
CA ALA A 269 -7.68 7.53 -17.61
C ALA A 269 -6.83 7.26 -18.86
N ILE A 270 -5.51 7.19 -18.70
CA ILE A 270 -4.60 6.83 -19.78
C ILE A 270 -3.91 5.52 -19.38
N THR A 271 -4.04 4.51 -20.23
CA THR A 271 -3.46 3.18 -20.01
C THR A 271 -2.53 2.81 -21.15
N GLY A 272 -1.49 2.02 -20.89
CA GLY A 272 -0.53 1.61 -21.90
C GLY A 272 0.86 1.35 -21.33
N PRO A 273 1.82 0.89 -22.16
CA PRO A 273 3.21 0.73 -21.76
C PRO A 273 3.82 2.07 -21.36
N VAL A 274 4.56 2.11 -20.25
CA VAL A 274 5.22 3.33 -19.74
C VAL A 274 6.13 3.99 -20.79
N SER A 275 6.72 3.20 -21.70
CA SER A 275 7.53 3.69 -22.81
C SER A 275 6.75 4.58 -23.80
N VAL A 276 5.44 4.37 -23.92
CA VAL A 276 4.53 5.07 -24.83
C VAL A 276 3.83 6.22 -24.11
N ILE A 277 3.23 5.94 -22.95
CA ILE A 277 2.44 6.95 -22.21
C ILE A 277 3.31 8.00 -21.52
N GLY A 278 4.58 7.67 -21.27
CA GLY A 278 5.46 8.48 -20.43
C GLY A 278 5.11 8.36 -18.94
N PRO A 279 5.97 8.88 -18.06
CA PRO A 279 5.62 8.97 -16.65
C PRO A 279 4.49 10.00 -16.45
N PRO A 280 3.61 9.85 -15.44
CA PRO A 280 2.39 10.66 -15.41
C PRO A 280 2.61 12.15 -15.04
N ASP A 281 3.80 12.52 -14.55
CA ASP A 281 4.27 13.90 -14.34
C ASP A 281 4.80 14.57 -15.64
N ALA A 282 5.24 13.77 -16.61
CA ALA A 282 5.65 14.22 -17.93
C ALA A 282 5.04 13.31 -19.01
N PRO A 283 3.69 13.32 -19.16
CA PRO A 283 3.03 12.41 -20.07
C PRO A 283 3.48 12.67 -21.50
N ARG A 284 3.89 11.59 -22.17
CA ARG A 284 4.19 11.57 -23.61
C ARG A 284 2.93 11.46 -24.44
N ILE A 285 1.84 10.94 -23.88
CA ILE A 285 0.51 11.04 -24.47
C ILE A 285 -0.45 11.67 -23.48
N ALA A 286 -1.25 12.63 -23.94
CA ALA A 286 -2.23 13.32 -23.11
C ALA A 286 -3.53 13.53 -23.87
N VAL A 287 -4.64 13.62 -23.13
CA VAL A 287 -5.94 14.01 -23.65
C VAL A 287 -6.31 15.36 -23.06
N LYS A 288 -6.76 16.28 -23.91
CA LYS A 288 -7.24 17.60 -23.52
C LYS A 288 -8.66 17.78 -24.03
N PHE A 289 -9.48 18.43 -23.20
CA PHE A 289 -10.80 18.90 -23.58
C PHE A 289 -10.66 20.32 -24.13
N GLY A 290 -11.00 20.52 -25.40
CA GLY A 290 -10.98 21.81 -26.07
C GLY A 290 -12.29 22.57 -25.88
N ASP A 291 -12.72 23.28 -26.91
CA ASP A 291 -13.97 24.03 -26.88
C ASP A 291 -15.20 23.11 -26.76
N GLY A 292 -16.26 23.61 -26.15
CA GLY A 292 -17.57 22.93 -26.08
C GLY A 292 -17.78 22.05 -24.85
N TRP A 293 -16.79 21.93 -23.96
CA TRP A 293 -16.90 21.17 -22.71
C TRP A 293 -17.16 22.06 -21.49
N PHE A 294 -18.00 21.58 -20.58
CA PHE A 294 -18.03 22.07 -19.21
C PHE A 294 -16.91 21.45 -18.38
N ASN A 295 -16.71 21.98 -17.17
CA ASN A 295 -15.74 21.46 -16.20
C ASN A 295 -16.04 19.99 -15.83
N THR A 296 -15.00 19.25 -15.46
CA THR A 296 -15.13 17.89 -14.94
C THR A 296 -15.97 17.87 -13.68
N GLU A 297 -17.00 17.04 -13.70
CA GLU A 297 -17.81 16.66 -12.55
C GLU A 297 -17.46 15.22 -12.15
N ARG A 298 -17.73 14.87 -10.89
CA ARG A 298 -17.30 13.58 -10.35
C ARG A 298 -18.14 13.09 -9.17
N THR A 299 -18.12 11.77 -8.99
CA THR A 299 -18.36 11.08 -7.71
C THR A 299 -17.07 10.37 -7.27
N ALA A 300 -17.13 9.56 -6.21
CA ALA A 300 -16.00 8.78 -5.74
C ALA A 300 -15.46 7.78 -6.79
N LEU A 301 -16.30 7.32 -7.72
CA LEU A 301 -15.97 6.23 -8.65
C LEU A 301 -16.17 6.58 -10.14
N GLN A 302 -16.80 7.71 -10.45
CA GLN A 302 -17.13 8.09 -11.82
C GLN A 302 -16.74 9.54 -12.09
N TYR A 303 -16.27 9.79 -13.30
CA TYR A 303 -15.93 11.11 -13.82
C TYR A 303 -16.77 11.40 -15.03
N TRP A 304 -17.21 12.65 -15.18
CA TRP A 304 -17.92 13.03 -16.38
C TRP A 304 -17.75 14.49 -16.74
N ARG A 305 -17.99 14.79 -18.02
CA ARG A 305 -18.10 16.14 -18.53
C ARG A 305 -19.32 16.24 -19.40
N TRP A 306 -20.07 17.32 -19.20
CA TRP A 306 -21.13 17.73 -20.11
C TRP A 306 -20.56 18.55 -21.26
N THR A 307 -21.20 18.49 -22.41
CA THR A 307 -20.98 19.39 -23.53
C THR A 307 -22.11 20.40 -23.64
N GLN A 308 -21.81 21.59 -24.17
CA GLN A 308 -22.80 22.62 -24.51
C GLN A 308 -23.23 22.57 -25.99
N GLY A 309 -22.84 21.52 -26.72
CA GLY A 309 -22.98 21.39 -28.17
C GLY A 309 -21.81 20.59 -28.75
N PRO A 310 -21.37 20.88 -29.99
CA PRO A 310 -20.16 20.32 -30.56
C PRO A 310 -18.96 20.52 -29.63
N ALA A 311 -18.23 19.45 -29.35
CA ALA A 311 -17.14 19.47 -28.38
C ALA A 311 -15.86 18.87 -28.95
N GLU A 312 -14.73 19.50 -28.69
CA GLU A 312 -13.41 19.12 -29.21
C GLU A 312 -12.64 18.29 -28.19
N LEU A 313 -12.13 17.14 -28.63
CA LEU A 313 -11.19 16.31 -27.88
C LEU A 313 -9.84 16.31 -28.60
N VAL A 314 -8.76 16.66 -27.89
CA VAL A 314 -7.42 16.72 -28.47
C VAL A 314 -6.52 15.69 -27.80
N VAL A 315 -6.00 14.75 -28.58
CA VAL A 315 -4.95 13.83 -28.14
C VAL A 315 -3.61 14.41 -28.56
N VAL A 316 -2.72 14.64 -27.59
CA VAL A 316 -1.37 15.15 -27.81
C VAL A 316 -0.39 13.99 -27.69
N ASN A 317 0.28 13.65 -28.79
CA ASN A 317 1.38 12.68 -28.82
C ASN A 317 2.72 13.41 -28.90
N ARG A 318 3.53 13.30 -27.86
CA ARG A 318 4.89 13.86 -27.74
C ARG A 318 5.97 12.80 -27.98
N ASN A 319 5.62 11.60 -28.42
CA ASN A 319 6.59 10.62 -28.88
C ASN A 319 7.10 11.04 -30.27
N ASP A 320 8.33 10.61 -30.60
CA ASP A 320 8.92 10.83 -31.92
C ASP A 320 8.31 9.93 -33.02
N ALA A 321 7.40 9.03 -32.64
CA ALA A 321 6.72 8.09 -33.51
C ALA A 321 5.21 8.12 -33.31
N ALA A 322 4.47 7.64 -34.30
CA ALA A 322 3.04 7.44 -34.20
C ALA A 322 2.71 6.43 -33.09
N VAL A 323 1.61 6.68 -32.38
CA VAL A 323 1.12 5.84 -31.30
C VAL A 323 -0.22 5.25 -31.71
N SER A 324 -0.37 3.94 -31.62
CA SER A 324 -1.66 3.28 -31.84
C SER A 324 -2.54 3.43 -30.60
N GLY A 325 -3.85 3.45 -30.73
CA GLY A 325 -4.69 3.39 -29.55
C GLY A 325 -6.18 3.24 -29.78
N ALA A 326 -6.90 3.30 -28.66
CA ALA A 326 -8.34 3.21 -28.61
C ALA A 326 -8.92 4.22 -27.60
N LEU A 327 -10.09 4.74 -27.92
CA LEU A 327 -10.90 5.53 -26.99
C LEU A 327 -12.07 4.68 -26.50
N HIS A 328 -12.28 4.67 -25.19
CA HIS A 328 -13.39 4.00 -24.54
C HIS A 328 -14.07 4.95 -23.58
N PHE A 329 -15.38 5.10 -23.68
CA PHE A 329 -16.15 5.95 -22.77
C PHE A 329 -17.62 5.56 -22.78
N ALA A 330 -18.33 5.90 -21.70
CA ALA A 330 -19.78 5.85 -21.68
C ALA A 330 -20.33 7.23 -22.06
N ILE A 331 -21.39 7.26 -22.87
CA ILE A 331 -22.00 8.50 -23.35
C ILE A 331 -23.50 8.48 -23.16
N HIS A 332 -24.05 9.63 -22.83
CA HIS A 332 -25.46 9.82 -22.55
C HIS A 332 -25.91 11.22 -22.99
N ALA A 333 -27.21 11.46 -23.13
CA ALA A 333 -27.73 12.76 -23.55
C ALA A 333 -29.02 13.11 -22.80
N ILE A 334 -29.31 14.42 -22.68
CA ILE A 334 -30.53 14.89 -21.99
C ILE A 334 -31.80 14.41 -22.69
N SER A 335 -31.78 14.33 -24.02
CA SER A 335 -32.88 13.82 -24.81
C SER A 335 -32.36 12.91 -25.91
N LYS A 336 -33.26 12.09 -26.45
CA LYS A 336 -32.99 11.13 -27.50
C LYS A 336 -32.42 11.83 -28.74
N ARG A 337 -31.17 11.55 -29.12
CA ARG A 337 -30.44 12.21 -30.23
C ARG A 337 -29.40 11.28 -30.86
N ASN A 338 -29.02 11.54 -32.10
CA ASN A 338 -27.89 10.85 -32.74
C ASN A 338 -26.61 11.60 -32.43
N VAL A 339 -25.61 10.88 -31.92
CA VAL A 339 -24.27 11.42 -31.64
C VAL A 339 -23.26 10.75 -32.54
N VAL A 340 -22.32 11.54 -33.04
CA VAL A 340 -21.16 11.07 -33.81
C VAL A 340 -19.88 11.60 -33.21
N LEU A 341 -18.84 10.76 -33.24
CA LEU A 341 -17.45 11.16 -33.06
C LEU A 341 -16.78 11.14 -34.43
N ALA A 342 -16.21 12.28 -34.84
CA ALA A 342 -15.49 12.42 -36.10
C ALA A 342 -14.06 12.91 -35.89
N ASN A 343 -13.17 12.65 -36.84
CA ASN A 343 -11.84 13.27 -36.87
C ASN A 343 -11.90 14.70 -37.46
N ALA A 344 -10.75 15.37 -37.52
CA ALA A 344 -10.61 16.71 -38.10
C ALA A 344 -11.02 16.80 -39.59
N ASP A 345 -10.89 15.71 -40.34
CA ASP A 345 -11.29 15.64 -41.76
C ASP A 345 -12.81 15.43 -41.92
N GLY A 346 -13.55 15.28 -40.82
CA GLY A 346 -15.00 15.04 -40.82
C GLY A 346 -15.39 13.57 -41.04
N GLN A 347 -14.42 12.64 -41.08
CA GLN A 347 -14.71 11.22 -41.13
C GLN A 347 -15.31 10.77 -39.80
N VAL A 348 -16.51 10.18 -39.86
CA VAL A 348 -17.17 9.58 -38.70
C VAL A 348 -16.45 8.30 -38.30
N LEU A 349 -15.96 8.27 -37.07
CA LEU A 349 -15.25 7.14 -36.47
C LEU A 349 -16.18 6.27 -35.61
N TRP A 350 -17.21 6.89 -35.05
CA TRP A 350 -18.24 6.22 -34.26
C TRP A 350 -19.53 7.04 -34.28
N GLY A 351 -20.67 6.38 -34.13
CA GLY A 351 -21.94 7.05 -33.89
C GLY A 351 -23.00 6.11 -33.35
N ALA A 352 -23.90 6.65 -32.54
CA ALA A 352 -25.02 5.92 -31.97
C ALA A 352 -26.17 6.86 -31.61
N GLU A 353 -27.35 6.29 -31.45
CA GLU A 353 -28.50 6.95 -30.84
C GLU A 353 -28.34 6.87 -29.31
N VAL A 354 -28.36 8.01 -28.63
CA VAL A 354 -28.20 8.12 -27.17
C VAL A 354 -29.42 8.81 -26.57
N SER A 355 -29.78 8.49 -25.32
CA SER A 355 -30.97 9.06 -24.67
C SER A 355 -30.85 9.06 -23.15
N SER A 356 -31.60 9.92 -22.45
CA SER A 356 -31.54 10.10 -20.98
C SER A 356 -31.82 8.86 -20.11
N LYS A 357 -32.16 7.71 -20.69
CA LYS A 357 -32.45 6.49 -19.92
C LYS A 357 -31.27 5.53 -19.76
N HIS A 358 -30.37 5.44 -20.73
CA HIS A 358 -29.26 4.48 -20.70
C HIS A 358 -27.99 5.11 -21.26
N SER A 359 -26.83 4.72 -20.72
CA SER A 359 -25.53 5.12 -21.28
C SER A 359 -25.12 4.13 -22.37
N GLU A 360 -24.75 4.66 -23.52
CA GLU A 360 -24.13 3.88 -24.59
C GLU A 360 -22.63 3.79 -24.36
N ILE A 361 -22.04 2.63 -24.65
CA ILE A 361 -20.60 2.44 -24.50
C ILE A 361 -19.95 2.63 -25.87
N ALA A 362 -19.17 3.70 -26.03
CA ALA A 362 -18.39 3.96 -27.22
C ALA A 362 -17.03 3.27 -27.12
N ARG A 363 -16.68 2.50 -28.15
CA ARG A 363 -15.36 1.89 -28.35
C ARG A 363 -14.85 2.23 -29.73
N VAL A 364 -13.84 3.08 -29.80
CA VAL A 364 -13.21 3.51 -31.05
C VAL A 364 -11.81 2.93 -31.07
N THR A 365 -11.56 1.98 -31.95
CA THR A 365 -10.31 1.23 -32.03
C THR A 365 -9.57 1.52 -33.33
N GLY A 366 -8.29 1.14 -33.41
CA GLY A 366 -7.48 1.36 -34.60
C GLY A 366 -7.15 2.83 -34.84
N LEU A 367 -7.21 3.67 -33.79
CA LEU A 367 -6.78 5.05 -33.89
C LEU A 367 -5.26 5.10 -33.98
N ARG A 368 -4.76 6.05 -34.77
CA ARG A 368 -3.33 6.31 -34.92
C ARG A 368 -3.09 7.78 -34.66
N PHE A 369 -2.28 8.06 -33.64
CA PHE A 369 -1.93 9.40 -33.21
C PHE A 369 -0.52 9.73 -33.71
N GLU A 370 -0.42 10.53 -34.77
CA GLU A 370 0.86 11.03 -35.25
C GLU A 370 1.50 11.99 -34.21
N PRO A 371 2.84 12.17 -34.22
CA PRO A 371 3.49 13.17 -33.37
C PRO A 371 2.83 14.55 -33.53
N GLY A 372 2.46 15.18 -32.41
CA GLY A 372 1.71 16.43 -32.38
C GLY A 372 0.28 16.26 -31.83
N GLU A 373 -0.66 17.02 -32.39
CA GLU A 373 -2.07 17.03 -31.97
C GLU A 373 -2.95 16.26 -32.95
N THR A 374 -3.77 15.35 -32.42
CA THR A 374 -4.87 14.70 -33.15
C THR A 374 -6.19 15.19 -32.57
N ARG A 375 -7.08 15.72 -33.40
CA ARG A 375 -8.35 16.33 -32.97
C ARG A 375 -9.54 15.46 -33.35
N PHE A 376 -10.46 15.32 -32.41
CA PHE A 376 -11.75 14.67 -32.60
C PHE A 376 -12.87 15.61 -32.19
N PHE A 377 -14.01 15.47 -32.87
CA PHE A 377 -15.19 16.28 -32.65
C PHE A 377 -16.38 15.40 -32.32
N LEU A 378 -16.95 15.61 -31.15
CA LEU A 378 -18.19 14.99 -30.72
C LEU A 378 -19.33 15.93 -31.07
N ARG A 379 -20.34 15.43 -31.79
CA ARG A 379 -21.47 16.24 -32.29
C ARG A 379 -22.77 15.47 -32.16
N SER A 380 -23.86 16.18 -31.88
CA SER A 380 -25.21 15.64 -32.00
C SER A 380 -25.98 16.29 -33.14
N ASP A 381 -27.08 15.66 -33.53
CA ASP A 381 -28.03 16.17 -34.52
C ASP A 381 -29.01 17.21 -33.95
N MET A 382 -28.90 17.57 -32.66
CA MET A 382 -29.79 18.51 -31.98
C MET A 382 -29.02 19.54 -31.16
N PRO A 383 -29.56 20.75 -30.95
CA PRO A 383 -28.93 21.72 -30.07
C PRO A 383 -28.95 21.25 -28.60
N ALA A 384 -28.10 21.88 -27.78
CA ALA A 384 -28.14 21.72 -26.33
C ALA A 384 -29.49 22.17 -25.75
N SER A 385 -29.92 21.52 -24.67
CA SER A 385 -31.22 21.73 -24.03
C SER A 385 -31.05 21.86 -22.51
N GLY A 386 -31.94 22.58 -21.84
CA GLY A 386 -31.92 22.69 -20.38
C GLY A 386 -32.34 21.38 -19.70
N ALA A 387 -31.93 21.19 -18.43
CA ALA A 387 -32.40 20.12 -17.56
C ALA A 387 -33.18 20.69 -16.37
N ASP A 388 -34.11 19.93 -15.81
CA ASP A 388 -35.06 20.39 -14.78
C ASP A 388 -34.38 20.98 -13.52
N ASN A 389 -33.13 20.58 -13.23
CA ASN A 389 -32.36 21.03 -12.06
C ASN A 389 -30.98 21.62 -12.44
N ASP A 390 -30.78 22.02 -13.70
CA ASP A 390 -29.51 22.59 -14.17
C ASP A 390 -29.78 23.80 -15.06
N THR A 391 -29.14 24.93 -14.75
CA THR A 391 -29.31 26.18 -15.50
C THR A 391 -28.51 26.19 -16.81
N ARG A 392 -27.61 25.23 -17.00
CA ARG A 392 -26.81 25.10 -18.22
C ARG A 392 -27.62 24.48 -19.36
N LEU A 393 -27.30 24.87 -20.59
CA LEU A 393 -27.72 24.14 -21.76
C LEU A 393 -26.76 22.97 -21.96
N LEU A 394 -27.23 21.73 -21.77
CA LEU A 394 -26.42 20.53 -21.95
C LEU A 394 -26.87 19.77 -23.19
N ASP A 395 -25.92 19.21 -23.92
CA ASP A 395 -26.16 18.38 -25.09
C ASP A 395 -25.97 16.91 -24.74
N MET A 396 -24.72 16.52 -24.44
CA MET A 396 -24.36 15.17 -24.05
C MET A 396 -23.35 15.15 -22.91
N ILE A 397 -23.26 14.01 -22.23
CA ILE A 397 -22.32 13.74 -21.14
C ILE A 397 -21.44 12.57 -21.54
N VAL A 398 -20.13 12.78 -21.44
CA VAL A 398 -19.13 11.71 -21.58
C VAL A 398 -18.63 11.35 -20.19
N LYS A 399 -18.66 10.05 -19.88
CA LYS A 399 -18.27 9.48 -18.60
C LYS A 399 -17.09 8.53 -18.77
N ASP A 400 -16.20 8.55 -17.79
CA ASP A 400 -15.10 7.61 -17.60
C ASP A 400 -14.27 7.41 -18.89
N LEU A 401 -13.81 8.53 -19.47
CA LEU A 401 -13.02 8.50 -20.70
C LEU A 401 -11.68 7.80 -20.46
N VAL A 402 -11.41 6.78 -21.26
CA VAL A 402 -10.16 6.03 -21.27
C VAL A 402 -9.49 6.16 -22.63
N LEU A 403 -8.22 6.54 -22.63
CA LEU A 403 -7.31 6.39 -23.77
C LEU A 403 -6.39 5.20 -23.52
N GLU A 404 -6.55 4.15 -24.31
CA GLU A 404 -5.62 3.03 -24.34
C GLU A 404 -4.56 3.30 -25.42
N ALA A 405 -3.30 3.45 -25.01
CA ALA A 405 -2.18 3.73 -25.89
C ALA A 405 -1.29 2.49 -26.04
N GLY A 406 -0.98 2.14 -27.29
CA GLY A 406 -0.13 1.04 -27.70
C GLY A 406 1.03 1.51 -28.58
N PRO A 407 2.04 0.66 -28.78
CA PRO A 407 3.18 0.97 -29.64
C PRO A 407 2.82 1.18 -31.12
#